data_AF-A0A173MGK3-F1
#
_entry.id   AF-A0A173MGK3-F1
#
_cell.length_a   1.000
_cell.length_b   1.000
_cell.length_c   1.000
_cell.angle_alpha   90.00
_cell.angle_beta   90.00
_cell.angle_gamma   90.00
#
_symmetry.space_group_name_H-M   'P 1'
#
loop_
_entity.id
_entity.type
_entity.pdbx_description
1 polymer ?
#
loop_
_entity_poly.entity_id
_entity_poly.type
_entity_poly.pdbx_seq_one_letter_code
_entity_poly.pdbx_strand_id
1 'polypeptide(L)'
;MITIPYSHLYAVRRYRIFIWKTIRDKKPPSDNAFDYWQNNLFLFIITWIMPIGILVTILVSCFELKKGDYTIVLTNIFTIFSLNTIVLQRSLSVFIRKLLFAIILAIMSLTMAGFLHNLSLGGIYLFTASIFMALFFSGSIAYAGVVLNAMVLAVFTFYLQYSPTATADFNISLYNWVIFAANFLFIDMALVLLIRVLLTSIERSLKTQKELNRQLIREARLKHEQHRRLREIAFIQSHLVRAPLLNIKGISHLIINTQEYNIEEALLLSLEKSVEELDGVIKSVVERTAV
;
A
#
# COMPACT_ATOMS: atom_id res chain seq x y z
N MET A 1 -15.27 2.47 31.38
CA MET A 1 -13.91 2.58 30.79
C MET A 1 -13.20 1.26 31.08
N ILE A 2 -13.24 0.31 30.13
CA ILE A 2 -12.68 -1.04 30.35
C ILE A 2 -11.17 -0.94 30.13
N THR A 3 -10.39 -0.97 31.21
CA THR A 3 -8.93 -1.01 31.18
C THR A 3 -8.47 -2.39 30.73
N ILE A 4 -8.10 -2.52 29.46
CA ILE A 4 -7.50 -3.75 28.93
C ILE A 4 -6.09 -3.92 29.55
N PRO A 5 -5.77 -5.05 30.19
CA PRO A 5 -4.47 -5.26 30.83
C PRO A 5 -3.30 -5.18 29.82
N TYR A 6 -2.22 -4.48 30.21
CA TYR A 6 -1.01 -4.28 29.40
C TYR A 6 -0.34 -5.57 28.90
N SER A 7 -0.59 -6.72 29.54
CA SER A 7 -0.08 -8.04 29.14
C SER A 7 -0.64 -8.53 27.80
N HIS A 8 -1.89 -8.22 27.46
CA HIS A 8 -2.51 -8.63 26.19
C HIS A 8 -1.90 -7.89 24.99
N LEU A 9 -1.57 -6.61 25.16
CA LEU A 9 -0.87 -5.80 24.15
C LEU A 9 0.52 -6.38 23.81
N TYR A 10 1.19 -6.99 24.79
CA TYR A 10 2.50 -7.59 24.59
C TYR A 10 2.46 -8.88 23.76
N ALA A 11 1.48 -9.75 24.03
CA ALA A 11 1.29 -11.00 23.26
C ALA A 11 0.94 -10.73 21.80
N VAL A 12 0.00 -9.81 21.54
CA VAL A 12 -0.39 -9.38 20.19
C VAL A 12 0.82 -8.79 19.44
N ARG A 13 1.63 -7.97 20.12
CA ARG A 13 2.84 -7.39 19.51
C ARG A 13 3.87 -8.45 19.14
N ARG A 14 4.12 -9.45 19.99
CA ARG A 14 5.04 -10.57 19.69
C ARG A 14 4.55 -11.40 18.51
N TYR A 15 3.27 -11.76 18.50
CA TYR A 15 2.67 -12.51 17.39
C TYR A 15 2.78 -11.75 16.06
N ARG A 16 2.45 -10.45 16.07
CA ARG A 16 2.59 -9.58 14.89
C ARG A 16 4.02 -9.55 14.36
N ILE A 17 5.01 -9.42 15.24
CA ILE A 17 6.43 -9.43 14.86
C ILE A 17 6.84 -10.79 14.27
N PHE A 18 6.37 -11.88 14.85
CA PHE A 18 6.67 -13.24 14.37
C PHE A 18 6.10 -13.49 12.97
N ILE A 19 4.84 -13.13 12.74
CA ILE A 19 4.19 -13.24 11.42
C ILE A 19 4.91 -12.38 10.39
N TRP A 20 5.22 -11.13 10.74
CA TRP A 20 5.97 -10.22 9.86
C TRP A 20 7.34 -10.78 9.47
N LYS A 21 8.09 -11.37 10.40
CA LYS A 21 9.40 -11.99 10.11
C LYS A 21 9.29 -13.27 9.26
N THR A 22 8.17 -13.98 9.35
CA THR A 22 7.99 -15.32 8.75
C THR A 22 7.41 -15.26 7.33
N ILE A 23 6.59 -14.24 7.06
CA ILE A 23 5.87 -14.11 5.78
C ILE A 23 6.48 -13.05 4.86
N ARG A 24 7.19 -12.03 5.40
CA ARG A 24 7.82 -11.01 4.55
C ARG A 24 8.86 -11.67 3.64
N ASP A 25 8.65 -11.52 2.33
CA ASP A 25 9.56 -12.00 1.32
C ASP A 25 10.95 -11.36 1.52
N LYS A 26 12.03 -12.14 1.37
CA LYS A 26 13.39 -11.61 1.47
C LYS A 26 13.76 -10.74 0.26
N LYS A 27 12.97 -10.81 -0.80
CA LYS A 27 13.17 -10.01 -2.02
C LYS A 27 12.98 -8.52 -1.70
N PRO A 28 13.75 -7.63 -2.36
CA PRO A 28 13.51 -6.20 -2.24
C PRO A 28 12.05 -5.88 -2.57
N PRO A 29 11.47 -4.83 -1.97
CA PRO A 29 10.08 -4.45 -2.21
C PRO A 29 9.84 -4.41 -3.72
N SER A 30 8.80 -5.10 -4.18
CA SER A 30 8.43 -5.16 -5.61
C SER A 30 8.41 -3.76 -6.20
N ASP A 31 8.89 -3.59 -7.43
CA ASP A 31 8.84 -2.32 -8.15
C ASP A 31 7.43 -1.73 -8.18
N ASN A 32 6.41 -2.61 -8.12
CA ASN A 32 5.03 -2.23 -7.94
C ASN A 32 4.67 -2.06 -6.45
N ALA A 33 4.48 -0.80 -6.03
CA ALA A 33 4.06 -0.44 -4.67
C ALA A 33 2.67 -1.03 -4.31
N PHE A 34 1.83 -1.30 -5.30
CA PHE A 34 0.50 -1.85 -5.08
C PHE A 34 0.54 -3.34 -4.70
N ASP A 35 1.36 -4.15 -5.37
CA ASP A 35 1.54 -5.57 -5.00
C ASP A 35 2.12 -5.70 -3.57
N TYR A 36 3.02 -4.77 -3.21
CA TYR A 36 3.52 -4.66 -1.83
C TYR A 36 2.39 -4.36 -0.83
N TRP A 37 1.48 -3.45 -1.16
CA TRP A 37 0.32 -3.14 -0.32
C TRP A 37 -0.62 -4.35 -0.18
N GLN A 38 -0.91 -5.09 -1.26
CA GLN A 38 -1.74 -6.30 -1.21
C GLN A 38 -1.09 -7.42 -0.38
N ASN A 39 0.24 -7.55 -0.42
CA ASN A 39 0.97 -8.49 0.44
C ASN A 39 0.87 -8.08 1.92
N ASN A 40 0.92 -6.78 2.22
CA ASN A 40 0.70 -6.28 3.57
C ASN A 40 -0.74 -6.43 4.04
N LEU A 41 -1.72 -6.30 3.16
CA LEU A 41 -3.11 -6.58 3.47
C LEU A 41 -3.29 -8.06 3.85
N PHE A 42 -2.73 -8.98 3.08
CA PHE A 42 -2.72 -10.41 3.40
C PHE A 42 -2.09 -10.70 4.76
N LEU A 43 -0.93 -10.10 5.07
CA LEU A 43 -0.28 -10.17 6.37
C LEU A 43 -1.19 -9.68 7.50
N PHE A 44 -1.83 -8.52 7.30
CA PHE A 44 -2.72 -7.92 8.28
C PHE A 44 -3.93 -8.82 8.56
N ILE A 45 -4.57 -9.31 7.49
CA ILE A 45 -5.72 -10.20 7.57
C ILE A 45 -5.35 -11.48 8.31
N ILE A 46 -4.25 -12.15 7.94
CA ILE A 46 -3.80 -13.36 8.63
C ILE A 46 -3.53 -13.11 10.12
N THR A 47 -2.90 -11.99 10.45
CA THR A 47 -2.55 -11.66 11.84
C THR A 47 -3.79 -11.56 12.74
N TRP A 48 -4.94 -11.18 12.19
CA TRP A 48 -6.18 -11.04 12.97
C TRP A 48 -7.15 -12.21 12.79
N ILE A 49 -7.30 -12.70 11.56
CA ILE A 49 -8.23 -13.80 11.25
C ILE A 49 -7.76 -15.12 11.86
N MET A 50 -6.45 -15.39 11.96
CA MET A 50 -6.00 -16.68 12.51
C MET A 50 -6.40 -16.90 13.98
N PRO A 51 -6.09 -15.99 14.92
CA PRO A 51 -6.50 -16.18 16.31
C PRO A 51 -8.01 -16.28 16.47
N ILE A 52 -8.76 -15.45 15.73
CA ILE A 52 -10.21 -15.46 15.73
C ILE A 52 -10.73 -16.78 15.15
N GLY A 53 -10.16 -17.26 14.06
CA GLY A 53 -10.53 -18.51 13.40
C GLY A 53 -10.31 -19.73 14.31
N ILE A 54 -9.23 -19.74 15.10
CA ILE A 54 -9.00 -20.77 16.11
C ILE A 54 -10.10 -20.73 17.19
N LEU A 55 -10.43 -19.54 17.71
CA LEU A 55 -11.47 -19.37 18.72
C LEU A 55 -12.84 -19.82 18.19
N VAL A 56 -13.20 -19.40 16.98
CA VAL A 56 -14.45 -19.81 16.31
C VAL A 56 -14.47 -21.32 16.09
N THR A 57 -13.36 -21.91 15.66
CA THR A 57 -13.27 -23.37 15.46
C THR A 57 -13.49 -24.13 16.75
N ILE A 58 -12.92 -23.67 17.87
CA ILE A 58 -13.14 -24.28 19.19
C ILE A 58 -14.62 -24.17 19.58
N LEU A 59 -15.22 -22.98 19.42
CA LEU A 59 -16.61 -22.75 19.76
C LEU A 59 -17.55 -23.66 18.95
N VAL A 60 -17.41 -23.69 17.63
CA VAL A 60 -18.21 -24.51 16.73
C VAL A 60 -17.98 -26.00 17.02
N SER A 61 -16.74 -26.43 17.23
CA SER A 61 -16.43 -27.82 17.54
C SER A 61 -17.09 -28.29 18.84
N CYS A 62 -17.14 -27.43 19.88
CA CYS A 62 -17.83 -27.76 21.13
C CYS A 62 -19.35 -27.95 20.92
N PHE A 63 -19.97 -27.20 20.02
CA PHE A 63 -21.39 -27.36 19.70
C PHE A 63 -21.64 -28.63 18.87
N GLU A 64 -20.81 -28.89 17.86
CA GLU A 64 -20.99 -30.06 16.99
C GLU A 64 -20.67 -31.39 17.70
N LEU A 65 -19.72 -31.40 18.65
CA LEU A 65 -19.47 -32.56 19.52
C LEU A 65 -20.70 -32.93 20.35
N LYS A 66 -21.52 -31.95 20.78
CA LYS A 66 -22.76 -32.22 21.52
C LYS A 66 -23.86 -32.80 20.63
N LYS A 67 -23.84 -32.50 19.33
CA LYS A 67 -24.77 -33.07 18.34
C LYS A 67 -24.33 -34.46 17.84
N GLY A 68 -23.07 -34.83 18.03
CA GLY A 68 -22.51 -36.10 17.60
C GLY A 68 -21.91 -36.09 16.18
N ASP A 69 -21.79 -34.91 15.56
CA ASP A 69 -21.28 -34.77 14.19
C ASP A 69 -19.75 -34.66 14.13
N TYR A 70 -19.07 -35.77 14.44
CA TYR A 70 -17.60 -35.83 14.52
C TYR A 70 -16.89 -35.48 13.20
N THR A 71 -17.50 -35.75 12.06
CA THR A 71 -16.92 -35.47 10.73
C THR A 71 -16.67 -33.98 10.52
N ILE A 72 -17.59 -33.13 10.98
CA ILE A 72 -17.51 -31.67 10.85
C ILE A 72 -16.40 -31.14 11.75
N VAL A 73 -16.31 -31.66 12.97
CA VAL A 73 -15.26 -31.31 13.94
C VAL A 73 -13.88 -31.63 13.37
N LEU A 74 -13.69 -32.85 12.85
CA LEU A 74 -12.45 -33.27 12.21
C LEU A 74 -12.08 -32.37 11.03
N THR A 75 -13.03 -32.09 10.16
CA THR A 75 -12.81 -31.24 8.97
C THR A 75 -12.42 -29.82 9.37
N ASN A 76 -13.10 -29.22 10.36
CA ASN A 76 -12.78 -27.89 10.87
C ASN A 76 -11.36 -27.83 11.49
N ILE A 77 -11.01 -28.81 12.33
CA ILE A 77 -9.68 -28.89 12.96
C ILE A 77 -8.60 -29.07 11.91
N PHE A 78 -8.82 -29.95 10.92
CA PHE A 78 -7.87 -30.17 9.83
C PHE A 78 -7.68 -28.90 8.98
N THR A 79 -8.76 -28.19 8.67
CA THR A 79 -8.71 -26.94 7.89
C THR A 79 -7.92 -25.86 8.62
N ILE A 80 -8.22 -25.59 9.90
CA ILE A 80 -7.49 -24.56 10.66
C ILE A 80 -6.02 -24.94 10.84
N PHE A 81 -5.71 -26.22 11.07
CA PHE A 81 -4.33 -26.70 11.17
C PHE A 81 -3.56 -26.56 9.85
N SER A 82 -4.19 -26.92 8.73
CA SER A 82 -3.60 -26.80 7.39
C SER A 82 -3.33 -25.33 7.04
N LEU A 83 -4.28 -24.43 7.31
CA LEU A 83 -4.11 -22.98 7.12
C LEU A 83 -2.95 -22.43 7.95
N ASN A 84 -2.86 -22.83 9.23
CA ASN A 84 -1.76 -22.42 10.10
C ASN A 84 -0.39 -22.90 9.59
N THR A 85 -0.31 -24.17 9.18
CA THR A 85 0.92 -24.74 8.65
C THR A 85 1.38 -24.01 7.38
N ILE A 86 0.50 -23.79 6.40
CA ILE A 86 0.85 -23.17 5.12
C ILE A 86 1.28 -21.71 5.28
N VAL A 87 0.59 -20.96 6.11
CA VAL A 87 0.89 -19.54 6.33
C VAL A 87 2.23 -19.37 7.05
N LEU A 88 2.52 -20.24 8.01
CA LEU A 88 3.77 -20.21 8.78
C LEU A 88 4.96 -20.83 8.03
N GLN A 89 4.70 -21.55 6.94
CA GLN A 89 5.75 -22.23 6.18
C GLN A 89 6.67 -21.22 5.48
N ARG A 90 7.92 -21.13 5.94
CA ARG A 90 8.89 -20.11 5.48
C ARG A 90 9.38 -20.30 4.04
N SER A 91 9.35 -21.53 3.52
CA SER A 91 9.90 -21.85 2.19
C SER A 91 9.01 -21.41 1.04
N LEU A 92 7.72 -21.16 1.28
CA LEU A 92 6.76 -20.83 0.24
C LEU A 92 6.79 -19.33 -0.07
N SER A 93 6.67 -18.97 -1.35
CA SER A 93 6.48 -17.58 -1.77
C SER A 93 5.12 -17.04 -1.29
N VAL A 94 5.01 -15.72 -1.11
CA VAL A 94 3.75 -15.10 -0.66
C VAL A 94 2.60 -15.39 -1.64
N PHE A 95 2.90 -15.43 -2.95
CA PHE A 95 1.94 -15.79 -3.99
C PHE A 95 1.37 -17.20 -3.77
N ILE A 96 2.23 -18.20 -3.55
CA ILE A 96 1.80 -19.60 -3.35
C ILE A 96 0.97 -19.72 -2.07
N ARG A 97 1.36 -19.04 -0.98
CA ARG A 97 0.60 -19.06 0.27
C ARG A 97 -0.83 -18.50 0.09
N LYS A 98 -0.98 -17.39 -0.64
CA LYS A 98 -2.29 -16.82 -0.98
C LYS A 98 -3.14 -17.79 -1.79
N LEU A 99 -2.53 -18.47 -2.76
CA LEU A 99 -3.23 -19.42 -3.62
C LEU A 99 -3.69 -20.65 -2.82
N LEU A 100 -2.80 -21.24 -2.01
CA LEU A 100 -3.14 -22.38 -1.15
C LEU A 100 -4.20 -22.02 -0.11
N PHE A 101 -4.16 -20.80 0.44
CA PHE A 101 -5.20 -20.29 1.33
C PHE A 101 -6.57 -20.29 0.65
N ALA A 102 -6.67 -19.79 -0.59
CA ALA A 102 -7.91 -19.80 -1.36
C ALA A 102 -8.37 -21.22 -1.71
N ILE A 103 -7.45 -22.11 -2.09
CA ILE A 103 -7.75 -23.52 -2.39
C ILE A 103 -8.33 -24.22 -1.16
N ILE A 104 -7.75 -24.01 0.03
CA ILE A 104 -8.27 -24.61 1.27
C ILE A 104 -9.67 -24.12 1.58
N LEU A 105 -9.96 -22.82 1.38
CA LEU A 105 -11.32 -22.30 1.56
C LEU A 105 -12.31 -22.92 0.57
N ALA A 106 -11.90 -23.15 -0.68
CA ALA A 106 -12.73 -23.82 -1.68
C ALA A 106 -12.99 -25.29 -1.32
N ILE A 107 -11.96 -26.04 -0.90
CA ILE A 107 -12.12 -27.42 -0.41
C ILE A 107 -13.07 -27.44 0.80
N MET A 108 -12.87 -26.51 1.73
CA MET A 108 -13.72 -26.38 2.92
C MET A 108 -15.19 -26.15 2.54
N SER A 109 -15.45 -25.29 1.56
CA SER A 109 -16.80 -25.08 1.03
C SER A 109 -17.43 -26.37 0.51
N LEU A 110 -16.70 -27.12 -0.33
CA LEU A 110 -17.21 -28.36 -0.92
C LEU A 110 -17.48 -29.41 0.15
N THR A 111 -16.60 -29.55 1.14
CA THR A 111 -16.81 -30.46 2.26
C THR A 111 -18.03 -30.08 3.09
N MET A 112 -18.22 -28.79 3.39
CA MET A 112 -19.38 -28.32 4.13
C MET A 112 -20.67 -28.50 3.34
N ALA A 113 -20.69 -28.17 2.04
CA ALA A 113 -21.84 -28.40 1.18
C ALA A 113 -22.23 -29.89 1.10
N GLY A 114 -21.23 -30.78 0.96
CA GLY A 114 -21.45 -32.22 0.81
C GLY A 114 -21.90 -32.90 2.10
N PHE A 115 -21.23 -32.66 3.23
CA PHE A 115 -21.54 -33.38 4.48
C PHE A 115 -22.78 -32.84 5.21
N LEU A 116 -22.98 -31.52 5.23
CA LEU A 116 -24.12 -30.92 5.91
C LEU A 116 -25.41 -30.95 5.08
N HIS A 117 -25.33 -31.38 3.81
CA HIS A 117 -26.42 -31.28 2.83
C HIS A 117 -27.02 -29.86 2.76
N ASN A 118 -26.24 -28.85 3.16
CA ASN A 118 -26.67 -27.47 3.25
C ASN A 118 -25.76 -26.64 2.35
N LEU A 119 -26.27 -26.41 1.14
CA LEU A 119 -25.48 -25.73 0.15
C LEU A 119 -25.27 -24.26 0.46
N SER A 120 -26.22 -23.61 1.14
CA SER A 120 -26.10 -22.21 1.55
C SER A 120 -24.83 -21.96 2.38
N LEU A 121 -24.49 -22.89 3.28
CA LEU A 121 -23.26 -22.82 4.07
C LEU A 121 -22.01 -22.95 3.20
N GLY A 122 -22.00 -23.88 2.24
CA GLY A 122 -20.92 -23.98 1.24
C GLY A 122 -20.77 -22.70 0.40
N GLY A 123 -21.90 -22.14 -0.05
CA GLY A 123 -21.93 -20.90 -0.82
C GLY A 123 -21.24 -19.73 -0.12
N ILE A 124 -21.39 -19.59 1.20
CA ILE A 124 -20.71 -18.55 1.98
C ILE A 124 -19.18 -18.67 1.87
N TYR A 125 -18.63 -19.89 1.96
CA TYR A 125 -17.19 -20.11 1.84
C TYR A 125 -16.67 -19.91 0.41
N LEU A 126 -17.43 -20.31 -0.62
CA LEU A 126 -17.10 -20.03 -2.04
C LEU A 126 -17.10 -18.53 -2.34
N PHE A 127 -18.11 -17.81 -1.85
CA PHE A 127 -18.19 -16.36 -1.95
C PHE A 127 -17.00 -15.68 -1.27
N THR A 128 -16.67 -16.14 -0.06
CA THR A 128 -15.50 -15.65 0.69
C THR A 128 -14.20 -15.91 -0.06
N ALA A 129 -14.05 -17.06 -0.72
CA ALA A 129 -12.90 -17.37 -1.55
C ALA A 129 -12.77 -16.40 -2.74
N SER A 130 -13.88 -16.06 -3.42
CA SER A 130 -13.91 -15.04 -4.48
C SER A 130 -13.46 -13.66 -3.99
N ILE A 131 -13.94 -13.23 -2.83
CA ILE A 131 -13.52 -11.95 -2.22
C ILE A 131 -12.01 -11.96 -1.96
N PHE A 132 -11.47 -13.03 -1.38
CA PHE A 132 -10.04 -13.12 -1.10
C PHE A 132 -9.20 -13.15 -2.37
N MET A 133 -9.66 -13.84 -3.42
CA MET A 133 -9.00 -13.81 -4.74
C MET A 133 -8.94 -12.38 -5.29
N ALA A 134 -10.06 -11.64 -5.21
CA ALA A 134 -10.15 -10.27 -5.67
C ALA A 134 -9.24 -9.29 -4.91
N LEU A 135 -9.11 -9.50 -3.59
CA LEU A 135 -8.30 -8.66 -2.69
C LEU A 135 -6.80 -8.93 -2.80
N PHE A 136 -6.40 -10.22 -2.89
CA PHE A 136 -5.01 -10.63 -2.75
C PHE A 136 -4.21 -10.65 -4.04
N PHE A 137 -4.87 -10.78 -5.18
CA PHE A 137 -4.22 -10.88 -6.48
C PHE A 137 -4.51 -9.65 -7.34
N SER A 138 -3.58 -9.30 -8.23
CA SER A 138 -3.75 -8.28 -9.26
C SER A 138 -4.02 -8.95 -10.63
N GLY A 139 -4.40 -8.15 -11.64
CA GLY A 139 -4.72 -8.66 -12.98
C GLY A 139 -5.92 -9.61 -13.07
N SER A 140 -5.85 -10.56 -14.01
CA SER A 140 -6.94 -11.50 -14.34
C SER A 140 -7.13 -12.61 -13.31
N ILE A 141 -6.07 -12.98 -12.56
CA ILE A 141 -6.12 -14.03 -11.52
C ILE A 141 -7.12 -13.67 -10.42
N ALA A 142 -7.36 -12.38 -10.21
CA ALA A 142 -8.33 -11.88 -9.23
C ALA A 142 -9.77 -12.35 -9.50
N TYR A 143 -10.11 -12.70 -10.74
CA TYR A 143 -11.43 -13.22 -11.13
C TYR A 143 -11.52 -14.76 -11.06
N ALA A 144 -10.42 -15.45 -10.76
CA ALA A 144 -10.40 -16.91 -10.75
C ALA A 144 -11.36 -17.51 -9.72
N GLY A 145 -11.64 -16.82 -8.61
CA GLY A 145 -12.64 -17.26 -7.62
C GLY A 145 -14.06 -17.29 -8.19
N VAL A 146 -14.49 -16.25 -8.92
CA VAL A 146 -15.81 -16.21 -9.55
C VAL A 146 -15.95 -17.31 -10.61
N VAL A 147 -14.88 -17.52 -11.38
CA VAL A 147 -14.82 -18.58 -12.40
C VAL A 147 -14.89 -19.96 -11.76
N LEU A 148 -14.20 -20.19 -10.65
CA LEU A 148 -14.30 -21.42 -9.85
C LEU A 148 -15.73 -21.63 -9.33
N ASN A 149 -16.35 -20.59 -8.78
CA ASN A 149 -17.72 -20.65 -8.26
C ASN A 149 -18.72 -21.00 -9.36
N ALA A 150 -18.58 -20.40 -10.55
CA ALA A 150 -19.40 -20.72 -11.71
C ALA A 150 -19.24 -22.19 -12.13
N MET A 151 -18.01 -22.71 -12.14
CA MET A 151 -17.77 -24.13 -12.42
C MET A 151 -18.40 -25.04 -11.38
N VAL A 152 -18.22 -24.77 -10.08
CA VAL A 152 -18.79 -25.58 -9.00
C VAL A 152 -20.32 -25.60 -9.09
N LEU A 153 -20.95 -24.45 -9.31
CA LEU A 153 -22.41 -24.36 -9.44
C LEU A 153 -22.91 -25.05 -10.71
N ALA A 154 -22.19 -24.96 -11.84
CA ALA A 154 -22.54 -25.66 -13.06
C ALA A 154 -22.47 -27.19 -12.88
N VAL A 155 -21.40 -27.69 -12.26
CA VAL A 155 -21.23 -29.11 -11.93
C VAL A 155 -22.35 -29.59 -11.00
N PHE A 156 -22.71 -28.81 -9.98
CA PHE A 156 -23.79 -29.18 -9.06
C PHE A 156 -25.17 -29.13 -9.74
N THR A 157 -25.40 -28.17 -10.64
CA THR A 157 -26.63 -28.12 -11.46
C THR A 157 -26.76 -29.37 -12.33
N PHE A 158 -25.65 -29.79 -12.94
CA PHE A 158 -25.60 -31.04 -13.70
C PHE A 158 -25.87 -32.24 -12.80
N TYR A 159 -25.25 -32.31 -11.62
CA TYR A 159 -25.49 -33.38 -10.65
C TYR A 159 -26.98 -33.50 -10.24
N LEU A 160 -27.65 -32.37 -9.97
CA LEU A 160 -29.08 -32.34 -9.65
C LEU A 160 -29.97 -32.80 -10.82
N GLN A 161 -29.60 -32.48 -12.05
CA GLN A 161 -30.37 -32.85 -13.24
C GLN A 161 -30.35 -34.37 -13.49
N TYR A 162 -29.22 -35.04 -13.25
CA TYR A 162 -29.04 -36.45 -13.58
C TYR A 162 -29.27 -37.40 -12.40
N SER A 163 -29.33 -36.91 -11.17
CA SER A 163 -29.52 -37.72 -9.96
C SER A 163 -30.90 -37.42 -9.32
N PRO A 164 -31.94 -38.23 -9.58
CA PRO A 164 -33.30 -38.00 -9.07
C PRO A 164 -33.40 -37.98 -7.54
N THR A 165 -32.48 -38.66 -6.84
CA THR A 165 -32.42 -38.69 -5.38
C THR A 165 -31.82 -37.42 -4.78
N ALA A 166 -30.98 -36.71 -5.53
CA ALA A 166 -30.25 -35.55 -5.01
C ALA A 166 -31.17 -34.38 -4.64
N THR A 167 -32.29 -34.19 -5.33
CA THR A 167 -33.28 -33.16 -4.96
C THR A 167 -33.95 -33.45 -3.62
N ALA A 168 -34.09 -34.72 -3.25
CA ALA A 168 -34.61 -35.14 -1.96
C ALA A 168 -33.55 -34.98 -0.86
N ASP A 169 -32.31 -35.38 -1.13
CA ASP A 169 -31.20 -35.31 -0.17
C ASP A 169 -30.85 -33.88 0.24
N PHE A 170 -30.87 -32.94 -0.71
CA PHE A 170 -30.60 -31.52 -0.47
C PHE A 170 -31.85 -30.70 -0.17
N ASN A 171 -33.03 -31.31 -0.17
CA ASN A 171 -34.33 -30.66 0.05
C ASN A 171 -34.53 -29.38 -0.81
N ILE A 172 -34.06 -29.41 -2.06
CA ILE A 172 -34.07 -28.28 -2.98
C ILE A 172 -34.55 -28.76 -4.35
N SER A 173 -35.51 -28.04 -4.93
CA SER A 173 -35.93 -28.26 -6.31
C SER A 173 -34.91 -27.67 -7.29
N LEU A 174 -34.77 -28.29 -8.47
CA LEU A 174 -33.92 -27.77 -9.54
C LEU A 174 -34.26 -26.32 -9.89
N TYR A 175 -35.55 -25.96 -9.90
CA TYR A 175 -36.00 -24.60 -10.17
C TYR A 175 -35.47 -23.60 -9.13
N ASN A 176 -35.64 -23.89 -7.84
CA ASN A 176 -35.14 -23.03 -6.76
C ASN A 176 -33.61 -22.95 -6.76
N TRP A 177 -32.94 -24.07 -7.08
CA TRP A 177 -31.50 -24.14 -7.23
C TRP A 177 -30.98 -23.18 -8.31
N VAL A 178 -31.56 -23.24 -9.51
CA VAL A 178 -31.12 -22.39 -10.64
C VAL A 178 -31.31 -20.91 -10.31
N ILE A 179 -32.42 -20.53 -9.67
CA ILE A 179 -32.64 -19.16 -9.21
C ILE A 179 -31.59 -18.75 -8.17
N PHE A 180 -31.29 -19.62 -7.21
CA PHE A 180 -30.25 -19.36 -6.21
C PHE A 180 -28.87 -19.18 -6.86
N ALA A 181 -28.46 -20.11 -7.73
CA ALA A 181 -27.16 -20.10 -8.39
C ALA A 181 -26.98 -18.86 -9.29
N ALA A 182 -28.01 -18.46 -10.04
CA ALA A 182 -27.98 -17.27 -10.88
C ALA A 182 -27.82 -15.99 -10.05
N ASN A 183 -28.60 -15.83 -8.98
CA ASN A 183 -28.50 -14.67 -8.09
C ASN A 183 -27.17 -14.64 -7.35
N PHE A 184 -26.69 -15.78 -6.88
CA PHE A 184 -25.41 -15.91 -6.21
C PHE A 184 -24.26 -15.47 -7.14
N LEU A 185 -24.22 -15.99 -8.37
CA LEU A 185 -23.17 -15.61 -9.33
C LEU A 185 -23.24 -14.14 -9.72
N PHE A 186 -24.43 -13.58 -9.86
CA PHE A 186 -24.60 -12.15 -10.12
C PHE A 186 -24.01 -11.31 -8.99
N ILE A 187 -24.35 -11.60 -7.73
CA ILE A 187 -23.84 -10.87 -6.57
C ILE A 187 -22.33 -11.07 -6.41
N ASP A 188 -21.82 -12.30 -6.58
CA ASP A 188 -20.39 -12.61 -6.50
C ASP A 188 -19.58 -11.83 -7.56
N MET A 189 -20.05 -11.85 -8.80
CA MET A 189 -19.43 -11.09 -9.88
C MET A 189 -19.49 -9.59 -9.63
N ALA A 190 -20.64 -9.05 -9.21
CA ALA A 190 -20.82 -7.64 -8.93
C ALA A 190 -19.90 -7.18 -7.79
N LEU A 191 -19.84 -7.93 -6.69
CA LEU A 191 -18.98 -7.61 -5.55
C LEU A 191 -17.50 -7.66 -5.93
N VAL A 192 -17.07 -8.72 -6.62
CA VAL A 192 -15.69 -8.83 -7.09
C VAL A 192 -15.36 -7.66 -8.02
N LEU A 193 -16.22 -7.34 -9.00
CA LEU A 193 -16.02 -6.20 -9.88
C LEU A 193 -15.87 -4.88 -9.11
N LEU A 194 -16.74 -4.62 -8.12
CA LEU A 194 -16.67 -3.43 -7.28
C LEU A 194 -15.36 -3.35 -6.50
N ILE A 195 -14.93 -4.46 -5.88
CA ILE A 195 -13.64 -4.54 -5.19
C ILE A 195 -12.50 -4.23 -6.17
N ARG A 196 -12.54 -4.77 -7.39
CA ARG A 196 -11.50 -4.54 -8.41
C ARG A 196 -11.44 -3.09 -8.86
N VAL A 197 -12.60 -2.47 -9.12
CA VAL A 197 -12.67 -1.05 -9.49
C VAL A 197 -12.12 -0.17 -8.36
N LEU A 198 -12.51 -0.45 -7.11
CA LEU A 198 -12.04 0.28 -5.94
C LEU A 198 -10.52 0.14 -5.77
N LEU A 199 -10.00 -1.08 -5.81
CA LEU A 199 -8.57 -1.35 -5.68
C LEU A 199 -7.74 -0.69 -6.79
N THR A 200 -8.21 -0.78 -8.04
CA THR A 200 -7.55 -0.15 -9.19
C THR A 200 -7.59 1.38 -9.08
N SER A 201 -8.68 1.94 -8.58
CA SER A 201 -8.82 3.38 -8.33
C SER A 201 -7.82 3.85 -7.26
N ILE A 202 -7.69 3.10 -6.15
CA ILE A 202 -6.69 3.37 -5.10
C ILE A 202 -5.27 3.29 -5.67
N GLU A 203 -4.96 2.27 -6.48
CA GLU A 203 -3.65 2.13 -7.13
C GLU A 203 -3.31 3.37 -7.98
N ARG A 204 -4.26 3.82 -8.80
CA ARG A 204 -4.09 5.02 -9.63
C ARG A 204 -3.89 6.27 -8.78
N SER A 205 -4.70 6.46 -7.75
CA SER A 205 -4.60 7.60 -6.83
C SER A 205 -3.24 7.65 -6.12
N LEU A 206 -2.75 6.50 -5.63
CA LEU A 206 -1.43 6.41 -4.98
C LEU A 206 -0.28 6.71 -5.94
N LYS A 207 -0.36 6.23 -7.19
CA LYS A 207 0.63 6.56 -8.23
C LYS A 207 0.67 8.07 -8.51
N THR A 208 -0.50 8.69 -8.66
CA THR A 208 -0.62 10.15 -8.87
C THR A 208 -0.07 10.93 -7.68
N GLN A 209 -0.42 10.57 -6.44
CA GLN A 209 0.10 11.22 -5.25
C GLN A 209 1.63 11.12 -5.14
N LYS A 210 2.20 9.95 -5.47
CA LYS A 210 3.65 9.74 -5.47
C LYS A 210 4.35 10.65 -6.48
N GLU A 211 3.78 10.79 -7.67
CA GLU A 211 4.35 11.64 -8.72
C GLU A 211 4.23 13.14 -8.36
N LEU A 212 3.06 13.57 -7.87
CA LEU A 212 2.86 14.95 -7.42
C LEU A 212 3.82 15.33 -6.29
N ASN A 213 4.04 14.44 -5.31
CA ASN A 213 4.99 14.69 -4.23
C ASN A 213 6.43 14.82 -4.76
N ARG A 214 6.83 14.04 -5.78
CA ARG A 214 8.13 14.19 -6.43
C ARG A 214 8.27 15.54 -7.11
N GLN A 215 7.22 16.03 -7.77
CA GLN A 215 7.20 17.35 -8.40
C GLN A 215 7.34 18.45 -7.35
N LEU A 216 6.57 18.39 -6.25
CA LEU A 216 6.66 19.35 -5.15
C LEU A 216 8.07 19.41 -4.54
N ILE A 217 8.71 18.26 -4.33
CA ILE A 217 10.08 18.22 -3.80
C ILE A 217 11.08 18.86 -4.78
N ARG A 218 10.89 18.68 -6.10
CA ARG A 218 11.74 19.30 -7.12
C ARG A 218 11.55 20.82 -7.14
N GLU A 219 10.31 21.29 -7.16
CA GLU A 219 9.99 22.73 -7.14
C GLU A 219 10.51 23.40 -5.86
N ALA A 220 10.33 22.76 -4.70
CA ALA A 220 10.85 23.25 -3.44
C ALA A 220 12.39 23.38 -3.46
N ARG A 221 13.10 22.41 -4.04
CA ARG A 221 14.56 22.47 -4.21
C ARG A 221 14.97 23.63 -5.12
N LEU A 222 14.32 23.77 -6.28
CA LEU A 222 14.60 24.87 -7.21
C LEU A 222 14.38 26.23 -6.56
N LYS A 223 13.26 26.40 -5.86
CA LYS A 223 12.94 27.63 -5.13
C LYS A 223 13.95 27.90 -4.02
N HIS A 224 14.38 26.88 -3.28
CA HIS A 224 15.42 27.03 -2.27
C HIS A 224 16.77 27.47 -2.88
N GLU A 225 17.14 26.94 -4.04
CA GLU A 225 18.35 27.33 -4.74
C GLU A 225 18.28 28.77 -5.25
N GLN A 226 17.14 29.17 -5.85
CA GLN A 226 16.89 30.56 -6.25
C GLN A 226 16.98 31.51 -5.05
N HIS A 227 16.33 31.19 -3.93
CA HIS A 227 16.44 32.00 -2.70
C HIS A 227 17.87 32.09 -2.17
N ARG A 228 18.65 31.01 -2.27
CA ARG A 228 20.06 31.04 -1.89
C ARG A 228 20.85 31.99 -2.78
N ARG A 229 20.70 31.89 -4.12
CA ARG A 229 21.37 32.80 -5.07
C ARG A 229 20.99 34.26 -4.83
N LEU A 230 19.70 34.54 -4.62
CA LEU A 230 19.22 35.89 -4.29
C LEU A 230 19.86 36.45 -3.01
N ARG A 231 20.01 35.63 -1.96
CA ARG A 231 20.70 36.05 -0.73
C ARG A 231 22.19 36.31 -0.95
N GLU A 232 22.85 35.49 -1.75
CA GLU A 232 24.26 35.70 -2.11
C GLU A 232 24.44 37.03 -2.87
N ILE A 233 23.57 37.32 -3.85
CA ILE A 233 23.57 38.60 -4.58
C ILE A 233 23.31 39.78 -3.63
N ALA A 234 22.29 39.70 -2.77
CA ALA A 234 21.97 40.75 -1.81
C ALA A 234 23.12 41.02 -0.82
N PHE A 235 23.86 39.98 -0.42
CA PHE A 235 25.06 40.13 0.41
C PHE A 235 26.17 40.88 -0.33
N ILE A 236 26.48 40.49 -1.57
CA ILE A 236 27.50 41.15 -2.40
C ILE A 236 27.13 42.63 -2.60
N GLN A 237 25.87 42.93 -2.93
CA GLN A 237 25.40 44.31 -3.10
C GLN A 237 25.49 45.14 -1.81
N SER A 238 25.09 44.57 -0.66
CA SER A 238 25.03 45.34 0.60
C SER A 238 26.40 45.59 1.23
N HIS A 239 27.35 44.65 1.05
CA HIS A 239 28.64 44.70 1.74
C HIS A 239 29.82 44.92 0.80
N LEU A 240 29.92 44.15 -0.29
CA LEU A 240 31.10 44.17 -1.14
C LEU A 240 31.10 45.35 -2.12
N VAL A 241 29.93 45.73 -2.64
CA VAL A 241 29.80 46.93 -3.52
C VAL A 241 29.89 48.22 -2.71
N ARG A 242 29.38 48.22 -1.47
CA ARG A 242 29.26 49.42 -0.64
C ARG A 242 30.61 49.99 -0.20
N ALA A 243 31.59 49.14 0.12
CA ALA A 243 32.91 49.56 0.58
C ALA A 243 33.70 50.40 -0.46
N PRO A 244 33.93 49.92 -1.70
CA PRO A 244 34.64 50.70 -2.71
C PRO A 244 33.83 51.94 -3.11
N LEU A 245 32.50 51.87 -3.16
CA LEU A 245 31.66 53.04 -3.46
C LEU A 245 31.80 54.16 -2.41
N LEU A 246 31.86 53.82 -1.12
CA LEU A 246 32.09 54.80 -0.06
C LEU A 246 33.49 55.41 -0.17
N ASN A 247 34.51 54.62 -0.53
CA ASN A 247 35.86 55.11 -0.77
C ASN A 247 35.91 56.08 -1.95
N ILE A 248 35.31 55.74 -3.10
CA ILE A 248 35.19 56.62 -4.27
C ILE A 248 34.51 57.94 -3.87
N LYS A 249 33.40 57.87 -3.14
CA LYS A 249 32.66 59.07 -2.69
C LYS A 249 33.50 59.93 -1.74
N GLY A 250 34.20 59.30 -0.79
CA GLY A 250 35.07 59.99 0.15
C GLY A 250 36.24 60.70 -0.54
N ILE A 251 36.97 59.97 -1.40
CA ILE A 251 38.11 60.51 -2.15
C ILE A 251 37.67 61.60 -3.12
N SER A 252 36.57 61.40 -3.85
CA SER A 252 36.00 62.43 -4.74
C SER A 252 35.61 63.70 -3.97
N HIS A 253 35.03 63.58 -2.78
CA HIS A 253 34.71 64.73 -1.94
C HIS A 253 35.97 65.48 -1.46
N LEU A 254 37.06 64.77 -1.16
CA LEU A 254 38.35 65.40 -0.84
C LEU A 254 38.89 66.16 -2.04
N ILE A 255 38.91 65.54 -3.23
CA ILE A 255 39.38 66.18 -4.47
C ILE A 255 38.58 67.46 -4.79
N ILE A 256 37.26 67.43 -4.64
CA ILE A 256 36.38 68.57 -4.98
C ILE A 256 36.54 69.75 -4.00
N ASN A 257 36.80 69.47 -2.71
CA ASN A 257 36.82 70.50 -1.67
C ASN A 257 38.24 71.01 -1.32
N THR A 258 39.28 70.45 -1.93
CA THR A 258 40.65 70.96 -1.78
C THR A 258 40.82 72.25 -2.58
N GLN A 259 41.21 73.34 -1.89
CA GLN A 259 41.39 74.67 -2.50
C GLN A 259 42.75 74.86 -3.20
N GLU A 260 43.68 73.90 -3.06
CA GLU A 260 44.99 73.94 -3.71
C GLU A 260 44.96 73.41 -5.15
N TYR A 261 45.66 74.08 -6.07
CA TYR A 261 45.74 73.71 -7.50
C TYR A 261 46.49 72.39 -7.76
N ASN A 262 47.05 71.76 -6.72
CA ASN A 262 47.75 70.47 -6.78
C ASN A 262 46.94 69.40 -6.06
N ILE A 263 46.21 68.60 -6.85
CA ILE A 263 45.60 67.37 -6.35
C ILE A 263 46.73 66.39 -6.01
N GLU A 264 46.76 65.86 -4.80
CA GLU A 264 47.72 64.81 -4.43
C GLU A 264 47.53 63.58 -5.33
N GLU A 265 48.59 63.20 -6.04
CA GLU A 265 48.62 62.02 -6.92
C GLU A 265 48.18 60.73 -6.19
N ALA A 266 48.45 60.65 -4.88
CA ALA A 266 48.01 59.57 -4.02
C ALA A 266 46.47 59.43 -3.92
N LEU A 267 45.71 60.54 -4.00
CA LEU A 267 44.24 60.51 -4.01
C LEU A 267 43.71 59.96 -5.34
N LEU A 268 44.33 60.35 -6.46
CA LEU A 268 43.95 59.84 -7.79
C LEU A 268 44.24 58.34 -7.91
N LEU A 269 45.41 57.88 -7.46
CA LEU A 269 45.76 56.45 -7.41
C LEU A 269 44.79 55.65 -6.50
N SER A 270 44.39 56.22 -5.37
CA SER A 270 43.44 55.56 -4.45
C SER A 270 42.02 55.51 -5.02
N LEU A 271 41.63 56.52 -5.79
CA LEU A 271 40.34 56.56 -6.50
C LEU A 271 40.31 55.49 -7.59
N GLU A 272 41.35 55.43 -8.42
CA GLU A 272 41.50 54.43 -9.48
C GLU A 272 41.41 53.01 -8.92
N LYS A 273 42.16 52.72 -7.85
CA LYS A 273 42.09 51.43 -7.15
C LYS A 273 40.68 51.10 -6.65
N SER A 274 39.96 52.07 -6.09
CA SER A 274 38.59 51.84 -5.59
C SER A 274 37.60 51.60 -6.73
N VAL A 275 37.82 52.21 -7.90
CA VAL A 275 37.03 51.96 -9.13
C VAL A 275 37.32 50.56 -9.67
N GLU A 276 38.58 50.11 -9.69
CA GLU A 276 38.94 48.75 -10.09
C GLU A 276 38.34 47.69 -9.15
N GLU A 277 38.38 47.92 -7.83
CA GLU A 277 37.77 47.04 -6.83
C GLU A 277 36.25 46.94 -7.04
N LEU A 278 35.57 48.07 -7.33
CA LEU A 278 34.14 48.09 -7.63
C LEU A 278 33.81 47.32 -8.92
N ASP A 279 34.58 47.53 -9.99
CA ASP A 279 34.40 46.81 -11.27
C ASP A 279 34.58 45.29 -11.08
N GLY A 280 35.57 44.88 -10.29
CA GLY A 280 35.77 43.49 -9.91
C GLY A 280 34.57 42.88 -9.18
N VAL A 281 34.00 43.61 -8.22
CA VAL A 281 32.79 43.16 -7.51
C VAL A 281 31.59 43.07 -8.46
N ILE A 282 31.38 44.06 -9.34
CA ILE A 282 30.28 44.05 -10.32
C ILE A 282 30.41 42.86 -11.28
N LYS A 283 31.60 42.60 -11.83
CA LYS A 283 31.87 41.41 -12.65
C LYS A 283 31.48 40.13 -11.93
N SER A 284 31.85 39.99 -10.66
CA SER A 284 31.50 38.81 -9.85
C SER A 284 29.99 38.63 -9.65
N VAL A 285 29.21 39.72 -9.61
CA VAL A 285 27.73 39.65 -9.56
C VAL A 285 27.17 39.21 -10.89
N VAL A 286 27.63 39.81 -12.00
CA VAL A 286 27.16 39.48 -13.35
C VAL A 286 27.40 38.00 -13.66
N GLU A 287 28.59 37.47 -13.36
CA GLU A 287 28.91 36.05 -13.52
C GLU A 287 27.99 35.12 -12.72
N ARG A 288 27.63 35.51 -11.48
CA ARG A 288 26.73 34.72 -10.62
C ARG A 288 25.25 34.83 -11.00
N THR A 289 24.90 35.77 -11.88
CA THR A 289 23.51 36.04 -12.29
C THR A 289 23.21 35.58 -13.73
N ALA A 290 24.23 35.31 -14.55
CA ALA A 290 24.11 34.98 -15.98
C ALA A 290 23.71 33.52 -16.31
N VAL A 291 23.15 32.77 -15.35
CA VAL A 291 22.67 31.37 -15.52
C VAL A 291 21.27 31.20 -14.96
#